data_AF-F9Q9C0-F1
#
_entry.id   AF-F9Q9C0-F1
#
_cell.length_a   1.000
_cell.length_b   1.000
_cell.length_c   1.000
_cell.angle_alpha   90.00
_cell.angle_beta   90.00
_cell.angle_gamma   90.00
#
_symmetry.space_group_name_H-M   'P 1'
#
loop_
_entity.id
_entity.type
_entity.pdbx_description
1 polymer ?
#
loop_
_entity_poly.entity_id
_entity_poly.type
_entity_poly.pdbx_seq_one_letter_code
_entity_poly.pdbx_strand_id
1 'polypeptide(L)' 'MIVFNNISLKRGQTELLENATATINPKQKVGLVGKNGCGKSSLFALLKKN' A
#
# COMPACT_ATOMS: atom_id res chain seq x y z
N MET A 1 -0.24 -13.11 -7.67
CA MET A 1 0.95 -12.28 -7.40
C MET A 1 0.47 -10.85 -7.38
N ILE A 2 0.78 -10.09 -6.34
CA ILE A 2 0.45 -8.66 -6.23
C ILE A 2 1.77 -7.90 -6.32
N VAL A 3 1.83 -6.90 -7.19
CA VAL A 3 3.02 -6.08 -7.40
C VAL A 3 2.65 -4.62 -7.25
N PHE A 4 3.33 -3.94 -6.33
CA PHE A 4 3.40 -2.50 -6.26
C PHE A 4 4.72 -2.07 -6.86
N ASN A 5 4.71 -1.19 -7.86
CA ASN A 5 5.91 -0.72 -8.53
C ASN A 5 5.94 0.80 -8.53
N ASN A 6 6.86 1.39 -7.74
CA ASN A 6 7.05 2.83 -7.59
C ASN A 6 5.73 3.60 -7.37
N ILE A 7 4.88 3.09 -6.49
CA ILE A 7 3.60 3.74 -6.21
C ILE A 7 3.79 4.91 -5.25
N SER A 8 3.10 6.01 -5.51
CA SER A 8 2.92 7.09 -4.55
C SER A 8 1.44 7.23 -4.22
N LEU A 9 1.13 7.43 -2.95
CA LEU A 9 -0.24 7.51 -2.45
C LEU A 9 -0.41 8.78 -1.64
N LYS A 10 -1.33 9.64 -2.08
CA LYS A 10 -1.69 10.87 -1.39
C LYS A 10 -3.12 10.80 -0.86
N ARG A 11 -3.37 11.46 0.27
CA ARG A 11 -4.73 11.71 0.76
C ARG A 11 -4.87 13.20 1.07
N GLY A 12 -5.62 13.88 0.22
CA GLY A 12 -5.59 15.34 0.20
C GLY A 12 -4.19 15.85 -0.13
N GLN A 13 -3.66 16.73 0.72
CA GLN A 13 -2.31 17.30 0.58
C GLN A 13 -1.20 16.44 1.21
N THR A 14 -1.55 15.39 1.96
CA THR A 14 -0.55 14.55 2.65
C THR A 14 -0.09 13.40 1.77
N GLU A 15 1.22 13.29 1.58
CA GLU A 15 1.87 12.11 1.00
C GLU A 15 2.00 11.01 2.05
N LEU A 16 1.39 9.86 1.77
CA LEU A 16 1.33 8.71 2.67
C LEU A 16 2.35 7.64 2.30
N LEU A 17 2.60 7.47 1.01
CA LEU A 17 3.64 6.61 0.44
C LEU A 17 4.31 7.38 -0.70
N GLU A 18 5.62 7.26 -0.79
CA GLU A 18 6.43 7.85 -1.84
C GLU A 18 7.28 6.76 -2.48
N ASN A 19 7.15 6.57 -3.80
CA ASN A 19 7.97 5.65 -4.60
C ASN A 19 8.06 4.21 -4.02
N ALA A 20 6.98 3.73 -3.40
CA ALA A 20 6.97 2.44 -2.72
C ALA A 20 6.87 1.27 -3.72
N THR A 21 7.74 0.27 -3.53
CA THR A 21 7.74 -0.97 -4.32
C THR A 21 7.67 -2.17 -3.38
N ALA A 22 6.81 -3.13 -3.72
CA ALA A 22 6.68 -4.39 -2.98
C ALA A 22 6.06 -5.48 -3.85
N THR A 23 6.47 -6.72 -3.61
CA THR A 23 5.95 -7.90 -4.31
C THR A 23 5.44 -8.92 -3.31
N ILE A 24 4.20 -9.37 -3.49
CA ILE A 24 3.58 -10.43 -2.69
C ILE A 24 3.30 -11.61 -3.61
N ASN A 25 4.02 -12.70 -3.38
CA ASN A 25 3.90 -13.92 -4.15
C ASN A 25 2.73 -14.79 -3.67
N PRO A 26 2.18 -15.67 -4.52
CA PRO A 26 1.18 -16.64 -4.10
C PRO A 26 1.63 -17.44 -2.88
N LYS A 27 0.69 -17.76 -1.99
CA LYS A 27 0.92 -18.52 -0.73
C LYS A 27 1.72 -17.79 0.36
N GLN A 28 2.20 -16.56 0.14
CA GLN A 28 2.80 -15.77 1.22
C GLN A 28 1.74 -15.17 2.15
N LYS A 29 2.01 -15.18 3.45
CA LYS A 29 1.25 -14.47 4.48
C LYS A 29 2.04 -13.23 4.87
N VAL A 30 1.52 -12.04 4.56
CA VAL A 30 2.20 -10.76 4.78
C VAL A 30 1.33 -9.85 5.63
N GLY A 31 1.93 -9.19 6.62
CA GLY A 31 1.29 -8.19 7.46
C GLY A 31 1.77 -6.78 7.13
N LEU A 32 0.85 -5.82 7.03
CA LEU A 32 1.17 -4.41 6.86
C LEU A 32 1.10 -3.68 8.22
N VAL A 33 2.22 -3.17 8.69
CA VAL A 33 2.34 -2.52 10.02
C VAL A 33 2.80 -1.06 9.90
N GLY A 34 2.58 -0.27 10.95
CA GLY A 34 2.96 1.15 11.01
C GLY A 34 2.03 1.97 11.89
N LYS A 35 2.40 3.22 12.20
CA LYS A 35 1.60 4.15 13.03
C LYS A 35 0.23 4.46 12.42
N ASN A 36 -0.73 4.91 13.23
CA ASN A 36 -2.00 5.41 12.72
C ASN A 36 -1.76 6.62 11.79
N GLY A 37 -2.52 6.69 10.69
CA GLY A 37 -2.36 7.73 9.68
C GLY A 37 -1.30 7.45 8.60
N CYS A 38 -0.43 6.42 8.73
CA CYS A 38 0.64 6.16 7.74
C CYS A 38 0.18 5.52 6.41
N GLY A 39 -1.12 5.57 6.09
CA GLY A 39 -1.63 5.12 4.79
C GLY A 39 -1.95 3.63 4.64
N LYS A 40 -1.94 2.82 5.71
CA LYS A 40 -2.29 1.38 5.63
C LYS A 40 -3.66 1.12 5.00
N SER A 41 -4.73 1.68 5.57
CA SER A 41 -6.08 1.51 5.03
C SER A 41 -6.22 2.10 3.63
N SER A 42 -5.49 3.18 3.34
CA SER A 42 -5.45 3.78 2.01
C SER A 42 -4.79 2.84 0.99
N LEU A 43 -3.69 2.15 1.35
CA LEU A 43 -3.05 1.16 0.51
C LEU A 43 -3.97 -0.04 0.25
N PHE A 44 -4.70 -0.52 1.26
CA PHE A 44 -5.71 -1.56 1.06
C PHE A 44 -6.87 -1.12 0.17
N ALA A 45 -7.26 0.15 0.20
CA ALA A 45 -8.28 0.68 -0.68
C ALA A 45 -7.87 0.61 -2.16
N LEU A 46 -6.58 0.78 -2.48
CA LEU A 46 -6.05 0.59 -3.85
C LEU A 46 -6.19 -0.85 -4.34
N LEU A 47 -6.15 -1.84 -3.45
CA LEU A 47 -6.27 -3.26 -3.79
C LEU A 47 -7.72 -3.72 -3.96
N LYS A 48 -8.69 -2.98 -3.41
CA LYS A 48 -10.10 -3.34 -3.53
C LYS A 48 -10.60 -2.95 -4.93
N LYS A 49 -11.10 -3.94 -5.68
CA LYS A 49 -11.96 -3.69 -6.85
C LYS A 49 -13.34 -3.25 -6.37
N ASN A 50 -13.90 -2.24 -7.01
CA ASN A 50 -15.36 -2.15 -7.17
C ASN A 50 -15.79 -3.21 -8.19
#